data_AF-A0A4R5BZX5-F1
#
_entry.id   AF-A0A4R5BZX5-F1
#
_cell.length_a   1.000
_cell.length_b   1.000
_cell.length_c   1.000
_cell.angle_alpha   90.00
_cell.angle_beta   90.00
_cell.angle_gamma   90.00
#
_symmetry.space_group_name_H-M   'P 1'
#
loop_
_entity.id
_entity.type
_entity.pdbx_description
1 polymer ?
#
loop_
_entity_poly.entity_id
_entity_poly.type
_entity_poly.pdbx_seq_one_letter_code
_entity_poly.pdbx_strand_id
1 'polypeptide(L)'
;MTDIVTIATSTSMPVMLGVIVAFGFVPGFCLRLIVLMYPHNDPRRTELVSELYAVPRAERPLWVAEQLEAALFEGLVKRLASVVQRVRSALRRAKSDAKRQDQERSKPQDLAPAANLDHAYKAFGAGRASTEASLVERYSQWLATQGRHAAGLVIREPGRSLRADLLDEGLGELIEAKGTANRYQLRFALGQLKDYGRLVDYKHAVLTPVRPTADLVDLLTSNGVACIYEVNDGRFERIEPE
;
A
#
# COMPACT_ATOMS: atom_id res chain seq x y z
N MET A 1 36.84 -30.60 -39.81
CA MET A 1 37.51 -30.44 -38.48
C MET A 1 38.51 -29.29 -38.44
N THR A 2 38.68 -28.52 -39.53
CA THR A 2 39.62 -27.39 -39.62
C THR A 2 38.99 -26.03 -39.30
N ASP A 3 37.65 -25.92 -39.24
CA ASP A 3 36.99 -24.62 -39.11
C ASP A 3 36.88 -24.11 -37.65
N ILE A 4 36.91 -24.99 -36.66
CA ILE A 4 36.82 -24.61 -35.23
C ILE A 4 38.15 -24.01 -34.74
N VAL A 5 39.28 -24.47 -35.27
CA VAL A 5 40.62 -24.01 -34.86
C VAL A 5 40.91 -22.61 -35.41
N THR A 6 40.42 -22.28 -36.60
CA THR A 6 40.66 -20.98 -37.23
C THR A 6 39.93 -19.84 -36.51
N ILE A 7 38.72 -20.10 -35.98
CA ILE A 7 37.95 -19.13 -35.17
C ILE A 7 38.67 -18.84 -33.83
N ALA A 8 39.35 -19.83 -33.25
CA ALA A 8 40.09 -19.67 -32.01
C ALA A 8 41.36 -18.80 -32.18
N THR A 9 41.96 -18.76 -33.39
CA THR A 9 43.20 -18.00 -33.66
C THR A 9 42.98 -16.57 -34.17
N SER A 10 41.76 -16.19 -34.54
CA SER A 10 41.45 -14.86 -35.11
C SER A 10 40.75 -13.90 -34.15
N THR A 11 40.62 -14.25 -32.87
CA THR A 11 39.99 -13.35 -31.90
C THR A 11 40.99 -12.27 -31.50
N SER A 12 40.79 -11.06 -32.02
CA SER A 12 41.66 -9.94 -31.70
C SER A 12 41.60 -9.64 -30.20
N MET A 13 42.75 -9.31 -29.59
CA MET A 13 42.85 -8.94 -28.17
C MET A 13 41.77 -7.94 -27.69
N PRO A 14 41.35 -6.94 -28.51
CA PRO A 14 40.22 -6.07 -28.18
C PRO A 14 38.88 -6.80 -27.95
N VAL A 15 38.56 -7.85 -28.73
CA VAL A 15 37.32 -8.61 -28.55
C VAL A 15 37.36 -9.39 -27.24
N MET A 16 38.49 -10.03 -26.94
CA MET A 16 38.66 -10.77 -25.69
C MET A 16 38.58 -9.83 -24.47
N LEU A 17 39.20 -8.65 -24.55
CA LEU A 17 39.08 -7.62 -23.52
C LEU A 17 37.63 -7.13 -23.38
N GLY A 18 36.92 -6.94 -24.50
CA GLY A 18 35.51 -6.57 -24.52
C GLY A 18 34.63 -7.57 -23.77
N VAL A 19 34.84 -8.87 -23.98
CA VAL A 19 34.12 -9.94 -23.27
C VAL A 19 34.42 -9.91 -21.76
N ILE A 20 35.69 -9.76 -21.37
CA ILE A 20 36.07 -9.67 -19.96
C ILE A 20 35.42 -8.45 -19.28
N VAL A 21 35.37 -7.31 -19.96
CA VAL A 21 34.71 -6.10 -19.44
C VAL A 21 33.20 -6.31 -19.32
N ALA A 22 32.55 -6.83 -20.37
CA ALA A 22 31.10 -7.02 -20.43
C ALA A 22 30.57 -8.03 -19.41
N PHE A 23 31.30 -9.13 -19.15
CA PHE A 23 30.86 -10.19 -18.23
C PHE A 23 31.54 -10.13 -16.84
N GLY A 24 32.62 -9.36 -16.71
CA GLY A 24 33.35 -9.20 -15.45
C GLY A 24 33.03 -7.89 -14.73
N PHE A 25 33.29 -6.75 -15.39
CA PHE A 25 33.26 -5.43 -14.74
C PHE A 25 31.89 -4.76 -14.83
N VAL A 26 31.27 -4.77 -16.02
CA VAL A 26 30.02 -4.06 -16.31
C VAL A 26 28.86 -4.46 -15.38
N PRO A 27 28.61 -5.75 -15.08
CA PRO A 27 27.48 -6.12 -14.23
C PRO A 27 27.63 -5.59 -12.80
N GLY A 28 28.84 -5.63 -12.25
CA GLY A 28 29.14 -5.08 -10.92
C GLY A 28 29.04 -3.56 -10.88
N PHE A 29 29.48 -2.87 -11.93
CA PHE A 29 29.35 -1.42 -12.04
C PHE A 29 27.88 -0.98 -12.15
N CYS A 30 27.10 -1.61 -13.03
CA CYS A 30 25.68 -1.35 -13.19
C CYS A 30 24.90 -1.62 -11.89
N LEU A 31 25.19 -2.71 -11.19
CA LEU A 31 24.56 -2.99 -9.89
C LEU A 31 24.84 -1.90 -8.85
N ARG A 32 26.08 -1.37 -8.81
CA ARG A 32 26.39 -0.25 -7.90
C ARG A 32 25.59 1.00 -8.22
N LEU A 33 25.32 1.28 -9.50
CA LEU A 33 24.44 2.38 -9.91
C LEU A 33 22.99 2.13 -9.48
N ILE A 34 22.50 0.90 -9.63
CA ILE A 34 21.16 0.49 -9.18
C ILE A 34 21.00 0.66 -7.67
N VAL A 35 22.00 0.26 -6.89
CA VAL A 35 22.02 0.39 -5.42
C VAL A 35 21.94 1.85 -4.96
N LEU A 36 22.35 2.84 -5.77
CA LEU A 36 22.19 4.26 -5.46
C LEU A 36 20.73 4.74 -5.57
N MET A 37 19.86 3.98 -6.23
CA MET A 37 18.43 4.29 -6.31
C MET A 37 17.71 3.99 -4.99
N TYR A 38 18.24 3.07 -4.19
CA TYR A 38 17.70 2.69 -2.88
C TYR A 38 18.19 3.62 -1.75
N PRO A 39 17.36 3.90 -0.72
CA PRO A 39 17.77 4.66 0.47
C PRO A 39 18.96 4.02 1.19
N HIS A 40 19.81 4.84 1.82
CA HIS A 40 21.09 4.36 2.40
C HIS A 40 20.94 3.19 3.39
N ASN A 41 19.81 3.12 4.13
CA ASN A 41 19.52 2.10 5.14
C ASN A 41 18.60 0.96 4.63
N ASP A 42 18.41 0.83 3.32
CA ASP A 42 17.57 -0.23 2.76
C ASP A 42 18.34 -1.58 2.73
N PRO A 43 17.81 -2.66 3.35
CA PRO A 43 18.47 -3.98 3.36
C PRO A 43 18.73 -4.54 1.95
N ARG A 44 17.94 -4.11 0.95
CA ARG A 44 18.12 -4.51 -0.45
C ARG A 44 19.50 -4.14 -1.01
N ARG A 45 20.15 -3.09 -0.47
CA ARG A 45 21.48 -2.65 -0.92
C ARG A 45 22.56 -3.69 -0.68
N THR A 46 22.49 -4.43 0.42
CA THR A 46 23.45 -5.48 0.78
C THR A 46 23.09 -6.81 0.14
N GLU A 47 21.80 -7.13 0.07
CA GLU A 47 21.27 -8.37 -0.53
C GLU A 47 21.63 -8.48 -2.02
N LEU A 48 21.42 -7.41 -2.80
CA LEU A 48 21.72 -7.37 -4.23
C LEU A 48 23.19 -7.63 -4.54
N VAL A 49 24.09 -7.10 -3.71
CA VAL A 49 25.53 -7.31 -3.87
C VAL A 49 25.90 -8.76 -3.61
N SER A 50 25.32 -9.39 -2.58
CA SER A 50 25.55 -10.81 -2.31
C SER A 50 24.99 -11.72 -3.39
N GLU A 51 23.81 -11.42 -3.93
CA GLU A 51 23.17 -12.22 -4.97
C GLU A 51 23.98 -12.21 -6.27
N LEU A 52 24.54 -11.06 -6.67
CA LEU A 52 25.38 -10.98 -7.88
C LEU A 52 26.61 -11.91 -7.83
N TYR A 53 27.18 -12.13 -6.64
CA TYR A 53 28.31 -13.04 -6.49
C TYR A 53 27.90 -14.50 -6.53
N ALA A 54 26.66 -14.82 -6.17
CA ALA A 54 26.09 -16.17 -6.30
C ALA A 54 25.73 -16.51 -7.75
N VAL A 55 25.44 -15.52 -8.60
CA VAL A 55 25.07 -15.72 -10.01
C VAL A 55 26.30 -16.08 -10.87
N PRO A 56 26.22 -17.14 -11.71
CA PRO A 56 27.25 -17.49 -12.68
C PRO A 56 27.64 -16.32 -13.59
N ARG A 57 28.93 -16.13 -13.87
CA ARG A 57 29.44 -14.95 -14.59
C ARG A 57 28.79 -14.70 -15.96
N ALA A 58 28.40 -15.75 -16.66
CA ALA A 58 27.72 -15.65 -17.96
C ALA A 58 26.30 -15.07 -17.86
N GLU A 59 25.62 -15.27 -16.72
CA GLU A 59 24.22 -14.88 -16.50
C GLU A 59 24.08 -13.50 -15.85
N ARG A 60 25.17 -12.96 -15.29
CA ARG A 60 25.19 -11.68 -14.59
C ARG A 60 24.63 -10.50 -15.39
N PRO A 61 24.91 -10.34 -16.70
CA PRO A 61 24.36 -9.20 -17.46
C PRO A 61 22.84 -9.22 -17.54
N LEU A 62 22.24 -10.39 -17.74
CA LEU A 62 20.78 -10.58 -17.79
C LEU A 62 20.17 -10.36 -16.41
N TRP A 63 20.75 -10.96 -15.38
CA TRP A 63 20.30 -10.79 -14.00
C TRP A 63 20.35 -9.32 -13.55
N VAL A 64 21.41 -8.57 -13.90
CA VAL A 64 21.50 -7.14 -13.58
C VAL A 64 20.46 -6.32 -14.34
N ALA A 65 20.08 -6.71 -15.56
CA ALA A 65 19.00 -6.07 -16.30
C ALA A 65 17.64 -6.28 -15.60
N GLU A 66 17.37 -7.48 -15.09
CA GLU A 66 16.17 -7.77 -14.28
C GLU A 66 16.14 -6.93 -12.99
N GLN A 67 17.28 -6.79 -12.31
CA GLN A 67 17.38 -5.94 -11.11
C GLN A 67 17.23 -4.45 -11.42
N LEU A 68 17.66 -3.99 -12.59
CA LEU A 68 17.46 -2.62 -13.04
C LEU A 68 15.98 -2.32 -13.24
N GLU A 69 15.26 -3.25 -13.89
CA GLU A 69 13.81 -3.16 -14.07
C GLU A 69 13.09 -3.11 -12.72
N ALA A 70 13.38 -4.06 -11.82
CA ALA A 70 12.81 -4.10 -10.49
C ALA A 70 13.11 -2.81 -9.69
N ALA A 71 14.33 -2.29 -9.76
CA ALA A 71 14.70 -1.05 -9.07
C ALA A 71 14.04 0.20 -9.66
N LEU A 72 13.81 0.24 -10.98
CA LEU A 72 13.08 1.31 -11.64
C LEU A 72 11.60 1.31 -11.23
N PHE A 73 10.96 0.14 -11.15
CA PHE A 73 9.55 0.05 -10.77
C PHE A 73 9.34 0.18 -9.24
N GLU A 74 10.14 -0.48 -8.41
CA GLU A 74 9.98 -0.45 -6.95
C GLU A 74 10.62 0.80 -6.31
N GLY A 75 11.81 1.20 -6.78
CA GLY A 75 12.58 2.30 -6.20
C GLY A 75 12.03 3.69 -6.52
N LEU A 76 11.55 3.89 -7.76
CA LEU A 76 11.00 5.17 -8.19
C LEU A 76 9.66 5.48 -7.51
N VAL A 77 8.81 4.46 -7.32
CA VAL A 77 7.52 4.57 -6.62
C VAL A 77 7.71 4.91 -5.14
N LYS A 78 8.68 4.26 -4.45
CA LYS A 78 9.00 4.59 -3.05
C LYS A 78 9.58 5.99 -2.88
N ARG A 79 10.43 6.46 -3.82
CA ARG A 79 10.95 7.84 -3.79
C ARG A 79 9.86 8.88 -4.03
N LEU A 80 9.01 8.71 -5.05
CA LEU A 80 7.86 9.59 -5.27
C LEU A 80 6.93 9.61 -4.06
N ALA A 81 6.63 8.45 -3.48
CA ALA A 81 5.81 8.37 -2.27
C ALA A 81 6.40 9.17 -1.12
N SER A 82 7.72 9.09 -0.87
CA SER A 82 8.37 9.84 0.21
C SER A 82 8.39 11.36 -0.02
N VAL A 83 8.62 11.83 -1.25
CA VAL A 83 8.57 13.26 -1.62
C VAL A 83 7.16 13.78 -1.50
N VAL A 84 6.18 13.04 -2.03
CA VAL A 84 4.75 13.37 -1.92
C VAL A 84 4.30 13.41 -0.46
N GLN A 85 4.77 12.47 0.38
CA GLN A 85 4.48 12.48 1.81
C GLN A 85 5.07 13.70 2.53
N ARG A 86 6.30 14.13 2.20
CA ARG A 86 6.92 15.35 2.76
C ARG A 86 6.18 16.61 2.34
N VAL A 87 5.79 16.73 1.08
CA VAL A 87 5.02 17.89 0.59
C VAL A 87 3.63 17.91 1.24
N ARG A 88 2.96 16.75 1.33
CA ARG A 88 1.65 16.63 2.01
C ARG A 88 1.73 16.96 3.49
N SER A 89 2.79 16.55 4.20
CA SER A 89 2.95 16.85 5.62
C SER A 89 3.24 18.32 5.86
N ALA A 90 4.05 18.97 5.01
CA ALA A 90 4.29 20.41 5.04
C ALA A 90 2.99 21.22 4.81
N LEU A 91 2.21 20.84 3.78
CA LEU A 91 0.92 21.48 3.50
C LEU A 91 -0.11 21.27 4.63
N ARG A 92 -0.12 20.09 5.26
CA ARG A 92 -0.99 19.81 6.42
C ARG A 92 -0.62 20.66 7.63
N ARG A 93 0.67 20.88 7.90
CA ARG A 93 1.14 21.78 8.97
C ARG A 93 0.72 23.22 8.71
N ALA A 94 0.97 23.73 7.50
CA ALA A 94 0.55 25.08 7.12
C ALA A 94 -0.97 25.28 7.28
N LYS A 95 -1.78 24.28 6.90
CA LYS A 95 -3.23 24.32 7.04
C LYS A 95 -3.71 24.19 8.49
N SER A 96 -3.04 23.39 9.32
CA SER A 96 -3.36 23.30 10.75
C SER A 96 -3.01 24.57 11.51
N ASP A 97 -1.91 25.21 11.15
CA ASP A 97 -1.45 26.45 11.80
C ASP A 97 -2.39 27.62 11.44
N ALA A 98 -2.81 27.71 10.18
CA ALA A 98 -3.83 28.66 9.75
C ALA A 98 -5.19 28.44 10.48
N LYS A 99 -5.59 27.18 10.66
CA LYS A 99 -6.85 26.83 11.36
C LYS A 99 -6.76 27.10 12.87
N ARG A 100 -5.60 26.89 13.51
CA ARG A 100 -5.37 27.22 14.93
C ARG A 100 -5.49 28.72 15.17
N GLN A 101 -4.89 29.54 14.29
CA GLN A 101 -5.00 31.00 14.40
C GLN A 101 -6.44 31.48 14.22
N ASP A 102 -7.20 30.90 13.30
CA ASP A 102 -8.59 31.28 13.07
C ASP A 102 -9.51 30.85 14.24
N GLN A 103 -9.19 29.70 14.86
CA GLN A 103 -9.92 29.15 16.02
C GLN A 103 -9.59 29.88 17.34
N GLU A 104 -8.36 30.35 17.54
CA GLU A 104 -8.00 31.22 18.68
C GLU A 104 -8.65 32.61 18.57
N ARG A 105 -8.86 33.10 17.34
CA ARG A 105 -9.52 34.39 17.09
C ARG A 105 -11.03 34.36 17.29
N SER A 106 -11.64 33.18 17.32
CA SER A 106 -13.10 33.00 17.30
C SER A 106 -13.70 32.35 18.55
N LYS A 107 -12.95 32.24 19.66
CA LYS A 107 -13.45 31.61 20.91
C LYS A 107 -14.22 32.63 21.79
N PRO A 108 -15.54 32.48 21.99
CA PRO A 108 -16.27 33.16 23.07
C PRO A 108 -15.98 32.42 24.39
N GLN A 109 -15.91 33.19 25.48
CA GLN A 109 -15.71 32.70 26.84
C GLN A 109 -16.99 32.02 27.37
N ASP A 110 -16.79 30.89 28.07
CA ASP A 110 -17.70 30.15 28.95
C ASP A 110 -18.70 29.11 28.39
N LEU A 111 -18.83 28.04 29.22
CA LEU A 111 -19.79 26.92 29.27
C LEU A 111 -19.36 25.56 28.67
N ALA A 112 -19.24 24.58 29.56
CA ALA A 112 -19.17 23.14 29.31
C ALA A 112 -20.60 22.52 29.38
N PRO A 113 -20.78 21.19 29.28
CA PRO A 113 -20.37 20.26 28.21
C PRO A 113 -21.59 19.43 27.73
N ALA A 114 -21.79 19.24 26.43
CA ALA A 114 -22.54 18.09 25.88
C ALA A 114 -22.50 18.08 24.35
N ALA A 115 -22.47 16.86 23.80
CA ALA A 115 -22.97 16.49 22.49
C ALA A 115 -22.37 17.20 21.26
N ASN A 116 -21.57 16.48 20.47
CA ASN A 116 -21.58 16.59 19.00
C ASN A 116 -20.64 15.54 18.38
N LEU A 117 -21.18 14.34 18.18
CA LEU A 117 -20.55 13.28 17.36
C LEU A 117 -20.71 13.53 15.85
N ASP A 118 -21.49 14.54 15.43
CA ASP A 118 -21.83 14.78 14.03
C ASP A 118 -20.75 15.53 13.21
N HIS A 119 -19.72 16.07 13.86
CA HIS A 119 -18.71 16.93 13.18
C HIS A 119 -17.48 16.19 12.65
N ALA A 120 -17.38 14.87 12.81
CA ALA A 120 -16.28 14.09 12.25
C ALA A 120 -16.41 13.81 10.74
N TYR A 121 -17.57 14.10 10.12
CA TYR A 121 -17.90 13.62 8.77
C TYR A 121 -17.32 14.45 7.61
N LYS A 122 -16.85 15.70 7.84
CA LYS A 122 -16.54 16.65 6.74
C LYS A 122 -15.06 16.82 6.37
N ALA A 123 -14.14 15.96 6.83
CA ALA A 123 -12.70 16.19 6.63
C ALA A 123 -11.94 15.14 5.80
N PHE A 124 -12.59 14.42 4.89
CA PHE A 124 -11.90 13.51 3.97
C PHE A 124 -11.68 14.11 2.58
N GLY A 125 -10.51 14.74 2.41
CA GLY A 125 -9.62 14.49 1.28
C GLY A 125 -10.02 14.96 -0.13
N ALA A 126 -9.96 16.27 -0.39
CA ALA A 126 -9.79 16.80 -1.75
C ALA A 126 -8.36 16.52 -2.28
N GLY A 127 -8.16 15.32 -2.82
CA GLY A 127 -6.95 14.91 -3.53
C GLY A 127 -7.16 13.53 -4.13
N ARG A 128 -7.12 13.43 -5.48
CA ARG A 128 -7.37 12.25 -6.35
C ARG A 128 -7.81 10.99 -5.57
N ALA A 129 -9.13 10.75 -5.53
CA ALA A 129 -9.71 9.67 -4.76
C ALA A 129 -9.07 8.32 -5.15
N SER A 130 -8.50 7.61 -4.17
CA SER A 130 -8.16 6.20 -4.32
C SER A 130 -9.44 5.41 -4.65
N THR A 131 -9.32 4.29 -5.36
CA THR A 131 -10.44 3.36 -5.59
C THR A 131 -11.14 2.99 -4.28
N GLU A 132 -10.37 2.85 -3.19
CA GLU A 132 -10.86 2.59 -1.84
C GLU A 132 -11.69 3.75 -1.28
N ALA A 133 -11.20 4.99 -1.40
CA ALA A 133 -11.92 6.16 -0.90
C ALA A 133 -13.27 6.33 -1.63
N SER A 134 -13.28 6.10 -2.94
CA SER A 134 -14.51 6.15 -3.74
C SER A 134 -15.48 5.03 -3.35
N LEU A 135 -14.97 3.83 -3.04
CA LEU A 135 -15.77 2.69 -2.58
C LEU A 135 -16.38 2.95 -1.19
N VAL A 136 -15.59 3.49 -0.26
CA VAL A 136 -16.04 3.90 1.08
C VAL A 136 -17.14 4.96 0.99
N GLU A 137 -16.98 5.94 0.10
CA GLU A 137 -17.98 6.98 -0.12
C GLU A 137 -19.30 6.39 -0.65
N ARG A 138 -19.25 5.56 -1.70
CA ARG A 138 -20.45 4.90 -2.23
C ARG A 138 -21.14 4.00 -1.21
N TYR A 139 -20.37 3.23 -0.45
CA TYR A 139 -20.93 2.36 0.59
C TYR A 139 -21.58 3.15 1.73
N SER A 140 -20.97 4.26 2.14
CA SER A 140 -21.54 5.15 3.16
C SER A 140 -22.85 5.80 2.68
N GLN A 141 -22.90 6.21 1.41
CA GLN A 141 -24.14 6.72 0.80
C GLN A 141 -25.22 5.64 0.76
N TRP A 142 -24.87 4.41 0.39
CA TRP A 142 -25.81 3.28 0.39
C TRP A 142 -26.35 2.99 1.80
N LEU A 143 -25.49 2.96 2.83
CA LEU A 143 -25.92 2.81 4.21
C LEU A 143 -26.89 3.91 4.64
N ALA A 144 -26.63 5.16 4.26
CA ALA A 144 -27.50 6.28 4.57
C ALA A 144 -28.91 6.11 3.96
N THR A 145 -29.02 5.52 2.75
CA THR A 145 -30.34 5.19 2.18
C THR A 145 -31.11 4.14 2.99
N GLN A 146 -30.41 3.35 3.80
CA GLN A 146 -30.98 2.35 4.71
C GLN A 146 -31.19 2.91 6.13
N GLY A 147 -31.00 4.22 6.34
CA GLY A 147 -31.08 4.84 7.67
C GLY A 147 -29.93 4.44 8.60
N ARG A 148 -28.81 3.94 8.06
CA ARG A 148 -27.60 3.57 8.80
C ARG A 148 -26.47 4.54 8.52
N HIS A 149 -25.53 4.61 9.45
CA HIS A 149 -24.37 5.48 9.34
C HIS A 149 -23.10 4.72 9.70
N ALA A 150 -22.06 4.93 8.91
CA ALA A 150 -20.72 4.45 9.22
C ALA A 150 -19.72 5.61 9.15
N ALA A 151 -18.74 5.61 10.05
CA ALA A 151 -17.71 6.64 10.14
C ALA A 151 -16.33 6.01 10.36
N GLY A 152 -15.27 6.69 9.92
CA GLY A 152 -13.91 6.19 10.14
C GLY A 152 -13.51 6.19 11.61
N LEU A 153 -12.94 5.08 12.09
CA LEU A 153 -12.48 4.93 13.47
C LEU A 153 -10.96 5.07 13.56
N VAL A 154 -10.48 5.84 14.54
CA VAL A 154 -9.06 5.89 14.91
C VAL A 154 -8.90 5.26 16.30
N ILE A 155 -8.30 4.07 16.32
CA ILE A 155 -7.94 3.36 17.55
C ILE A 155 -6.58 3.89 17.99
N ARG A 156 -6.52 4.48 19.20
CA ARG A 156 -5.31 5.09 19.74
C ARG A 156 -4.68 4.19 20.79
N GLU A 157 -3.41 3.90 20.63
CA GLU A 157 -2.59 3.24 21.63
C GLU A 157 -1.32 4.07 21.93
N PRO A 158 -0.67 3.82 23.08
CA PRO A 158 0.63 4.41 23.36
C PRO A 158 1.63 4.11 22.22
N GLY A 159 2.08 5.15 21.52
CA GLY A 159 3.10 5.05 20.48
C GLY A 159 2.60 4.64 19.09
N ARG A 160 1.31 4.29 18.90
CA ARG A 160 0.73 3.98 17.57
C ARG A 160 -0.73 4.37 17.44
N SER A 161 -1.14 4.75 16.24
CA SER A 161 -2.55 4.90 15.88
C SER A 161 -2.90 3.95 14.75
N LEU A 162 -3.96 3.19 14.96
CA LEU A 162 -4.55 2.31 13.96
C LEU A 162 -5.83 2.96 13.44
N ARG A 163 -6.11 2.80 12.16
CA ARG A 163 -7.24 3.42 11.49
C ARG A 163 -8.00 2.37 10.70
N ALA A 164 -9.24 2.13 11.09
CA ALA A 164 -10.19 1.39 10.28
C ALA A 164 -10.89 2.37 9.33
N ASP A 165 -11.25 1.89 8.14
CA ASP A 165 -11.89 2.73 7.13
C ASP A 165 -13.29 3.17 7.57
N LEU A 166 -14.06 2.24 8.13
CA LEU A 166 -15.44 2.46 8.58
C LEU A 166 -15.77 1.67 9.86
N LEU A 167 -16.58 2.25 10.71
CA LEU A 167 -17.29 1.63 11.83
C LEU A 167 -18.78 1.89 11.62
N ASP A 168 -19.57 0.82 11.43
CA ASP A 168 -21.04 0.88 11.50
C ASP A 168 -21.44 0.72 12.98
N GLU A 169 -21.77 1.83 13.62
CA GLU A 169 -22.15 1.85 15.05
C GLU A 169 -23.46 1.10 15.30
N GLY A 170 -24.36 1.05 14.32
CA GLY A 170 -25.64 0.35 14.44
C GLY A 170 -25.48 -1.17 14.53
N LEU A 171 -24.42 -1.70 13.91
CA LEU A 171 -24.08 -3.13 13.96
C LEU A 171 -22.92 -3.47 14.90
N GLY A 172 -22.22 -2.46 15.43
CA GLY A 172 -20.98 -2.65 16.17
C GLY A 172 -19.93 -3.34 15.31
N GLU A 173 -19.69 -2.82 14.11
CA GLU A 173 -18.91 -3.51 13.09
C GLU A 173 -17.81 -2.63 12.47
N LEU A 174 -16.58 -3.15 12.48
CA LEU A 174 -15.44 -2.58 11.77
C LEU A 174 -15.34 -3.13 10.35
N ILE A 175 -15.19 -2.21 9.42
CA ILE A 175 -15.16 -2.48 7.99
C ILE A 175 -13.85 -1.94 7.42
N GLU A 176 -13.06 -2.82 6.82
CA GLU A 176 -11.84 -2.47 6.09
C GLU A 176 -12.12 -2.53 4.58
N ALA A 177 -11.88 -1.44 3.86
CA ALA A 177 -12.10 -1.37 2.43
C ALA A 177 -10.84 -1.74 1.65
N LYS A 178 -11.00 -2.45 0.53
CA LYS A 178 -9.92 -2.75 -0.41
C LYS A 178 -10.33 -2.44 -1.83
N GLY A 179 -9.43 -1.78 -2.57
CA GLY A 179 -9.68 -1.32 -3.93
C GLY A 179 -9.75 -2.45 -4.98
N THR A 180 -9.40 -3.68 -4.61
CA THR A 180 -9.50 -4.87 -5.45
C THR A 180 -9.82 -6.11 -4.58
N ALA A 181 -10.46 -7.12 -5.16
CA ALA A 181 -10.86 -8.35 -4.49
C ALA A 181 -9.85 -9.51 -4.64
N ASN A 182 -8.55 -9.20 -4.79
CA ASN A 182 -7.53 -10.24 -4.96
C ASN A 182 -7.06 -10.82 -3.61
N ARG A 183 -6.46 -12.03 -3.65
CA ARG A 183 -6.01 -12.74 -2.45
C ARG A 183 -5.06 -11.94 -1.57
N TYR A 184 -4.14 -11.17 -2.17
CA TYR A 184 -3.17 -10.38 -1.43
C TYR A 184 -3.87 -9.29 -0.59
N GLN A 185 -4.77 -8.52 -1.21
CA GLN A 185 -5.50 -7.45 -0.53
C GLN A 185 -6.42 -7.99 0.56
N LEU A 186 -7.11 -9.11 0.31
CA LEU A 186 -8.02 -9.70 1.29
C LEU A 186 -7.27 -10.29 2.50
N ARG A 187 -6.12 -10.95 2.29
CA ARG A 187 -5.28 -11.42 3.40
C ARG A 187 -4.73 -10.26 4.22
N PHE A 188 -4.35 -9.16 3.55
CA PHE A 188 -3.89 -7.95 4.23
C PHE A 188 -5.00 -7.32 5.08
N ALA A 189 -6.21 -7.17 4.52
CA ALA A 189 -7.39 -6.68 5.23
C ALA A 189 -7.74 -7.54 6.44
N LEU A 190 -7.71 -8.88 6.26
CA LEU A 190 -7.94 -9.83 7.35
C LEU A 190 -6.92 -9.64 8.48
N GLY A 191 -5.64 -9.48 8.16
CA GLY A 191 -4.59 -9.19 9.15
C GLY A 191 -4.87 -7.90 9.92
N GLN A 192 -5.22 -6.81 9.23
CA GLN A 192 -5.58 -5.54 9.85
C GLN A 192 -6.77 -5.68 10.81
N LEU A 193 -7.84 -6.36 10.38
CA LEU A 193 -9.03 -6.57 11.22
C LEU A 193 -8.71 -7.41 12.45
N LYS A 194 -7.87 -8.45 12.33
CA LYS A 194 -7.41 -9.24 13.48
C LYS A 194 -6.54 -8.42 14.43
N ASP A 195 -5.72 -7.50 13.91
CA ASP A 195 -4.96 -6.57 14.75
C ASP A 195 -5.88 -5.60 15.51
N TYR A 196 -6.94 -5.09 14.86
CA TYR A 196 -7.93 -4.22 15.50
C TYR A 196 -8.75 -4.95 16.56
N GLY A 197 -9.19 -6.18 16.27
CA GLY A 197 -9.96 -7.02 17.19
C GLY A 197 -9.24 -7.37 18.50
N ARG A 198 -7.93 -7.14 18.59
CA ARG A 198 -7.19 -7.25 19.87
C ARG A 198 -7.44 -6.09 20.82
N LEU A 199 -7.96 -4.97 20.30
CA LEU A 199 -8.08 -3.69 21.00
C LEU A 199 -9.53 -3.29 21.22
N VAL A 200 -10.43 -3.75 20.35
CA VAL A 200 -11.85 -3.41 20.37
C VAL A 200 -12.67 -4.64 20.05
N ASP A 201 -13.83 -4.76 20.69
CA ASP A 201 -14.75 -5.88 20.52
C ASP A 201 -15.87 -5.49 19.54
N TYR A 202 -15.57 -5.61 18.25
CA TYR A 202 -16.50 -5.35 17.15
C TYR A 202 -16.52 -6.52 16.19
N LYS A 203 -17.65 -6.67 15.49
CA LYS A 203 -17.72 -7.54 14.30
C LYS A 203 -16.79 -7.01 13.22
N HIS A 204 -16.37 -7.89 12.32
CA HIS A 204 -15.42 -7.55 11.28
C HIS A 204 -16.01 -7.82 9.89
N ALA A 205 -15.78 -6.91 8.96
CA ALA A 205 -16.12 -7.10 7.56
C ALA A 205 -15.05 -6.50 6.64
N VAL A 206 -14.97 -7.06 5.42
CA VAL A 206 -14.17 -6.50 4.33
C VAL A 206 -15.08 -6.01 3.23
N LEU A 207 -14.84 -4.79 2.77
CA LEU A 207 -15.58 -4.14 1.68
C LEU A 207 -14.75 -4.15 0.39
N THR A 208 -15.33 -4.64 -0.71
CA THR A 208 -14.68 -4.75 -2.02
C THR A 208 -15.56 -4.24 -3.17
N PRO A 209 -14.98 -3.81 -4.31
CA PRO A 209 -15.76 -3.28 -5.42
C PRO A 209 -16.41 -4.36 -6.30
N VAL A 210 -16.05 -5.63 -6.11
CA VAL A 210 -16.61 -6.77 -6.86
C VAL A 210 -16.60 -7.99 -5.95
N ARG A 211 -17.50 -8.95 -6.20
CA ARG A 211 -17.55 -10.22 -5.45
C ARG A 211 -16.22 -10.98 -5.58
N PRO A 212 -15.53 -11.32 -4.46
CA PRO A 212 -14.37 -12.19 -4.50
C PRO A 212 -14.70 -13.61 -5.00
N THR A 213 -13.69 -14.38 -5.39
CA THR A 213 -13.86 -15.81 -5.70
C THR A 213 -14.35 -16.58 -4.48
N ALA A 214 -15.07 -17.69 -4.66
CA ALA A 214 -15.60 -18.52 -3.57
C ALA A 214 -14.55 -18.84 -2.50
N ASP A 215 -13.36 -19.32 -2.89
CA ASP A 215 -12.24 -19.59 -1.96
C ASP A 215 -11.84 -18.39 -1.08
N LEU A 216 -11.96 -17.16 -1.60
CA LEU A 216 -11.61 -15.95 -0.85
C LEU A 216 -12.75 -15.48 0.05
N VAL A 217 -14.00 -15.75 -0.34
CA VAL A 217 -15.15 -15.59 0.55
C VAL A 217 -15.01 -16.57 1.72
N ASP A 218 -14.75 -17.85 1.42
CA ASP A 218 -14.57 -18.91 2.43
C ASP A 218 -13.43 -18.56 3.40
N LEU A 219 -12.32 -18.02 2.89
CA LEU A 219 -11.22 -17.52 3.72
C LEU A 219 -11.66 -16.45 4.73
N LEU A 220 -12.53 -15.53 4.33
CA LEU A 220 -13.01 -14.46 5.22
C LEU A 220 -14.03 -15.02 6.21
N THR A 221 -15.04 -15.74 5.73
CA THR A 221 -16.15 -16.25 6.54
C THR A 221 -15.67 -17.26 7.56
N SER A 222 -14.75 -18.17 7.21
CA SER A 222 -14.14 -19.13 8.14
C SER A 222 -13.31 -18.46 9.24
N ASN A 223 -12.97 -17.17 9.08
CA ASN A 223 -12.25 -16.38 10.06
C ASN A 223 -13.17 -15.40 10.82
N GLY A 224 -14.50 -15.55 10.71
CA GLY A 224 -15.46 -14.67 11.37
C GLY A 224 -15.50 -13.26 10.79
N VAL A 225 -15.15 -13.10 9.51
CA VAL A 225 -15.14 -11.82 8.81
C VAL A 225 -16.17 -11.86 7.68
N ALA A 226 -17.13 -10.93 7.73
CA ALA A 226 -18.12 -10.81 6.66
C ALA A 226 -17.49 -10.27 5.36
N CYS A 227 -18.06 -10.66 4.23
CA CYS A 227 -17.66 -10.14 2.93
C CYS A 227 -18.75 -9.24 2.36
N ILE A 228 -18.42 -7.98 2.12
CA ILE A 228 -19.31 -6.98 1.51
C ILE A 228 -18.76 -6.63 0.14
N TYR A 229 -19.61 -6.65 -0.88
CA TYR A 229 -19.21 -6.31 -2.25
C TYR A 229 -20.27 -5.50 -2.98
N GLU A 230 -19.80 -4.62 -3.87
CA GLU A 230 -20.67 -3.88 -4.78
C GLU A 230 -21.19 -4.80 -5.89
N VAL A 231 -22.50 -4.74 -6.16
CA VAL A 231 -23.13 -5.51 -7.25
C VAL A 231 -23.35 -4.67 -8.49
N ASN A 232 -24.10 -3.56 -8.37
CA ASN A 232 -24.42 -2.63 -9.45
C ASN A 232 -24.79 -1.26 -8.86
N ASP A 233 -24.38 -0.17 -9.50
CA ASP A 233 -24.84 1.20 -9.23
C ASP A 233 -24.89 1.59 -7.73
N GLY A 234 -23.82 1.33 -6.98
CA GLY A 234 -23.76 1.68 -5.56
C GLY A 234 -24.68 0.85 -4.65
N ARG A 235 -25.20 -0.28 -5.12
CA ARG A 235 -25.82 -1.31 -4.27
C ARG A 235 -24.79 -2.31 -3.80
N PHE A 236 -24.96 -2.77 -2.56
CA PHE A 236 -24.06 -3.69 -1.91
C PHE A 236 -24.78 -4.93 -1.42
N GLU A 237 -24.11 -6.06 -1.56
CA GLU A 237 -24.49 -7.34 -0.97
C GLU A 237 -23.48 -7.77 0.08
N ARG A 238 -23.92 -8.69 0.94
CA ARG A 238 -23.16 -9.18 2.08
C ARG A 238 -23.26 -10.68 2.17
N ILE A 239 -22.14 -11.31 2.52
CA ILE A 239 -22.05 -12.71 2.93
C ILE A 239 -21.58 -12.71 4.38
N GLU A 240 -22.40 -13.29 5.26
CA GLU A 240 -22.10 -13.39 6.68
C GLU A 240 -21.13 -14.55 6.95
N PRO A 241 -20.28 -14.45 8.00
CA PRO A 241 -19.53 -15.59 8.50
C PRO A 241 -20.50 -16.66 9.05
N GLU A 242 -20.12 -17.93 8.92
CA GLU A 242 -20.84 -19.08 9.51
C GLU A 242 -20.74 -19.12 11.04
#